data_AF-A0A953EE66-F1
#
_entry.id   AF-A0A953EE66-F1
#
_cell.length_a   1.000
_cell.length_b   1.000
_cell.length_c   1.000
_cell.angle_alpha   90.00
_cell.angle_beta   90.00
_cell.angle_gamma   90.00
#
_symmetry.space_group_name_H-M   'P 1'
#
loop_
_entity.id
_entity.type
_entity.pdbx_description
1 polymer ?
#
loop_
_entity_poly.entity_id
_entity_poly.type
_entity_poly.pdbx_seq_one_letter_code
_entity_poly.pdbx_strand_id
1 'polypeptide(L)'
;RLEAFLAAAGLEPVRDPSNADPRFARIRLRQALADPGGTGPAVAALAEAAAAFGRRRARFAAALAGRLAAAARLYPEGFAEIDPAALGDDRLADAALAVLLRIVGGARFAPPEAEVAALRRRGGGTLSGAWLRPAARGWRLLREPGAVAPPVPARHGAVWDNRFRLTGQGAPDCTLGALGAEAAVLRSTGRVVPATIRAGLPAIRRDGALVAVPSLLYPDAATCAPFALVFSPAAGPASG
;
A
#
# COMPACT_ATOMS: atom_id res chain seq x y z
N ARG A 1 14.65 -30.92 -20.80
CA ARG A 1 13.23 -30.76 -21.22
C ARG A 1 13.01 -29.56 -22.14
N LEU A 2 13.43 -28.35 -21.77
CA LEU A 2 13.37 -27.17 -22.67
C LEU A 2 14.29 -27.28 -23.89
N GLU A 3 15.52 -27.77 -23.74
CA GLU A 3 16.45 -27.92 -24.88
C GLU A 3 15.96 -28.94 -25.91
N ALA A 4 15.42 -30.07 -25.44
CA ALA A 4 14.79 -31.06 -26.32
C ALA A 4 13.54 -30.51 -27.03
N PHE A 5 12.75 -29.66 -26.35
CA PHE A 5 11.59 -28.99 -26.94
C PHE A 5 12.02 -27.95 -28.01
N LEU A 6 13.06 -27.16 -27.75
CA LEU A 6 13.60 -26.20 -28.71
C LEU A 6 14.21 -26.89 -29.92
N ALA A 7 14.94 -27.99 -29.72
CA ALA A 7 15.48 -28.82 -30.79
C ALA A 7 14.35 -29.44 -31.65
N ALA A 8 13.28 -29.94 -31.03
CA ALA A 8 12.11 -30.45 -31.75
C ALA A 8 11.36 -29.35 -32.52
N ALA A 9 11.45 -28.10 -32.08
CA ALA A 9 10.90 -26.93 -32.76
C ALA A 9 11.86 -26.31 -33.80
N GLY A 10 13.05 -26.88 -34.02
CA GLY A 10 14.06 -26.35 -34.94
C GLY A 10 14.67 -25.01 -34.52
N LEU A 11 14.59 -24.66 -33.22
CA LEU A 11 15.08 -23.40 -32.68
C LEU A 11 16.43 -23.59 -32.00
N GLU A 12 17.43 -22.80 -32.41
CA GLU A 12 18.75 -22.79 -31.78
C GLU A 12 18.81 -21.75 -30.65
N PRO A 13 19.03 -22.16 -29.38
CA PRO A 13 19.07 -21.22 -28.27
C PRO A 13 20.38 -20.43 -28.25
N VAL A 14 20.28 -19.09 -28.21
CA VAL A 14 21.43 -18.22 -27.97
C VAL A 14 21.98 -18.44 -26.55
N ARG A 15 23.27 -18.75 -26.45
CA ARG A 15 23.96 -18.97 -25.17
C ARG A 15 24.61 -17.67 -24.69
N ASP A 16 23.91 -16.94 -23.82
CA ASP A 16 24.46 -15.75 -23.17
C ASP A 16 25.64 -16.14 -22.23
N PRO A 17 26.84 -15.55 -22.41
CA PRO A 17 28.04 -15.83 -21.59
C PRO A 17 27.85 -15.62 -20.08
N SER A 18 26.96 -14.70 -19.67
CA SER A 18 26.66 -14.45 -18.26
C SER A 18 26.05 -15.66 -17.53
N ASN A 19 25.47 -16.61 -18.27
CA ASN A 19 24.94 -17.86 -17.71
C ASN A 19 26.03 -18.82 -17.20
N ALA A 20 27.30 -18.55 -17.51
CA ALA A 20 28.45 -19.31 -17.04
C ALA A 20 29.32 -18.52 -16.05
N ASP A 21 28.97 -17.27 -15.73
CA ASP A 21 29.81 -16.38 -14.92
C ASP A 21 29.65 -16.65 -13.41
N PRO A 22 30.70 -17.15 -12.73
CA PRO A 22 30.64 -17.54 -11.32
C PRO A 22 30.58 -16.34 -10.36
N ARG A 23 30.67 -15.10 -10.84
CA ARG A 23 30.44 -13.89 -10.01
C ARG A 23 28.99 -13.80 -9.55
N PHE A 24 28.04 -14.41 -10.27
CA PHE A 24 26.63 -14.44 -9.88
C PHE A 24 26.31 -15.60 -8.92
N ALA A 25 25.65 -15.29 -7.80
CA ALA A 25 25.29 -16.28 -6.78
C ALA A 25 24.44 -17.45 -7.34
N ARG A 26 23.55 -17.17 -8.30
CA ARG A 26 22.73 -18.18 -8.98
C ARG A 26 23.58 -19.21 -9.73
N ILE A 27 24.67 -18.79 -10.39
CA ILE A 27 25.55 -19.68 -11.13
C ILE A 27 26.35 -20.55 -10.17
N ARG A 28 26.91 -19.96 -9.10
CA ARG A 28 27.57 -20.73 -8.03
C ARG A 28 26.66 -21.77 -7.39
N LEU A 29 25.41 -21.41 -7.11
CA LEU A 29 24.41 -22.34 -6.55
C LEU A 29 24.13 -23.49 -7.52
N ARG A 30 23.96 -23.20 -8.83
CA ARG A 30 23.72 -24.21 -9.86
C ARG A 30 24.90 -25.16 -10.04
N GLN A 31 26.13 -24.63 -10.01
CA GLN A 31 27.35 -25.42 -10.06
C GLN A 31 27.50 -26.30 -8.81
N ALA A 32 27.26 -25.76 -7.61
CA ALA A 32 27.32 -26.49 -6.35
C ALA A 32 26.28 -27.62 -6.26
N LEU A 33 25.09 -27.43 -6.84
CA LEU A 33 24.07 -28.48 -6.93
C LEU A 33 24.44 -29.58 -7.93
N ALA A 34 25.34 -29.29 -8.89
CA ALA A 34 25.86 -30.23 -9.89
C ALA A 34 24.78 -31.07 -10.61
N ASP A 35 23.59 -30.51 -10.78
CA ASP A 35 22.41 -31.18 -11.34
C ASP A 35 21.94 -30.44 -12.61
N PRO A 36 22.57 -30.69 -13.77
CA PRO A 36 22.21 -30.01 -15.02
C PRO A 36 20.80 -30.38 -15.50
N GLY A 37 20.28 -31.54 -15.09
CA GLY A 37 18.93 -32.00 -15.42
C GLY A 37 17.83 -31.39 -14.55
N GLY A 38 18.18 -30.91 -13.34
CA GLY A 38 17.25 -30.36 -12.36
C GLY A 38 16.31 -31.41 -11.77
N THR A 39 16.65 -32.70 -11.88
CA THR A 39 15.84 -33.83 -11.43
C THR A 39 16.51 -34.62 -10.30
N GLY A 40 17.68 -34.16 -9.85
CA GLY A 40 18.41 -34.75 -8.75
C GLY A 40 17.69 -34.54 -7.41
N PRO A 41 17.99 -35.39 -6.41
CA PRO A 41 17.31 -35.39 -5.13
C PRO A 41 17.43 -34.05 -4.38
N ALA A 42 18.56 -33.35 -4.51
CA ALA A 42 18.77 -32.04 -3.90
C ALA A 42 17.87 -30.95 -4.52
N VAL A 43 17.70 -30.95 -5.85
CA VAL A 43 16.82 -30.00 -6.55
C VAL A 43 15.35 -30.31 -6.26
N ALA A 44 14.97 -31.59 -6.21
CA ALA A 44 13.64 -32.01 -5.78
C ALA A 44 13.31 -31.55 -4.35
N ALA A 45 14.23 -31.76 -3.40
CA ALA A 45 14.06 -31.31 -2.01
C ALA A 45 13.93 -29.77 -1.90
N LEU A 46 14.71 -29.01 -2.68
CA LEU A 46 14.57 -27.55 -2.75
C LEU A 46 13.22 -27.12 -3.33
N ALA A 47 12.74 -27.79 -4.37
CA ALA A 47 11.42 -27.52 -4.96
C ALA A 47 10.29 -27.82 -3.97
N GLU A 48 10.38 -28.94 -3.23
CA GLU A 48 9.43 -29.29 -2.18
C GLU A 48 9.42 -28.27 -1.03
N ALA A 49 10.62 -27.86 -0.57
CA ALA A 49 10.76 -26.83 0.45
C ALA A 49 10.15 -25.50 -0.02
N ALA A 50 10.46 -25.07 -1.25
CA ALA A 50 9.89 -23.86 -1.85
C ALA A 50 8.36 -23.93 -1.92
N ALA A 51 7.80 -25.07 -2.34
CA ALA A 51 6.36 -25.29 -2.36
C ALA A 51 5.74 -25.24 -0.95
N ALA A 52 6.41 -25.82 0.05
CA ALA A 52 5.97 -25.76 1.45
C ALA A 52 5.97 -24.32 1.99
N PHE A 53 7.02 -23.55 1.72
CA PHE A 53 7.07 -22.12 2.06
C PHE A 53 5.98 -21.32 1.33
N GLY A 54 5.72 -21.63 0.06
CA GLY A 54 4.63 -21.03 -0.71
C GLY A 54 3.27 -21.27 -0.07
N ARG A 55 2.97 -22.53 0.30
CA ARG A 55 1.73 -22.87 1.03
C ARG A 55 1.63 -22.15 2.37
N ARG A 56 2.72 -22.07 3.14
CA ARG A 56 2.75 -21.34 4.43
C ARG A 56 2.47 -19.85 4.24
N ARG A 57 3.06 -19.22 3.22
CA ARG A 57 2.83 -17.81 2.88
C ARG A 57 1.38 -17.56 2.48
N ALA A 58 0.80 -18.43 1.65
CA ALA A 58 -0.59 -18.32 1.25
C ALA A 58 -1.56 -18.42 2.44
N ARG A 59 -1.32 -19.35 3.36
CA ARG A 59 -2.11 -19.48 4.60
C ARG A 59 -2.00 -18.24 5.48
N PHE A 60 -0.79 -17.69 5.64
CA PHE A 60 -0.58 -16.47 6.40
C PHE A 60 -1.30 -15.28 5.76
N ALA A 61 -1.19 -15.10 4.44
CA ALA A 61 -1.87 -14.03 3.71
C ALA A 61 -3.41 -14.14 3.84
N ALA A 62 -3.96 -15.35 3.76
CA ALA A 62 -5.39 -15.58 3.97
C ALA A 62 -5.83 -15.24 5.40
N ALA A 63 -5.06 -15.66 6.42
CA ALA A 63 -5.34 -15.31 7.81
C ALA A 63 -5.25 -13.79 8.04
N LEU A 64 -4.28 -13.12 7.42
CA LEU A 64 -4.10 -11.68 7.50
C LEU A 64 -5.28 -10.92 6.87
N ALA A 65 -5.71 -11.35 5.68
CA ALA A 65 -6.88 -10.78 5.01
C ALA A 65 -8.15 -10.95 5.85
N GLY A 66 -8.37 -12.14 6.41
CA GLY A 66 -9.48 -12.41 7.32
C GLY A 66 -9.44 -11.52 8.57
N ARG A 67 -8.26 -11.34 9.17
CA ARG A 67 -8.08 -10.45 10.32
C ARG A 67 -8.39 -9.00 9.98
N LEU A 68 -7.87 -8.49 8.87
CA LEU A 68 -8.13 -7.13 8.42
C LEU A 68 -9.62 -6.90 8.15
N ALA A 69 -10.29 -7.85 7.51
CA ALA A 69 -11.72 -7.76 7.22
C ALA A 69 -12.59 -7.74 8.48
N ALA A 70 -12.20 -8.48 9.52
CA ALA A 70 -12.91 -8.52 10.79
C ALA A 70 -12.63 -7.29 11.67
N ALA A 71 -11.39 -6.81 11.67
CA ALA A 71 -10.92 -5.83 12.65
C ALA A 71 -10.87 -4.39 12.14
N ALA A 72 -10.87 -4.16 10.82
CA ALA A 72 -10.62 -2.84 10.27
C ALA A 72 -11.61 -2.44 9.19
N ARG A 73 -11.97 -1.15 9.22
CA ARG A 73 -12.74 -0.50 8.16
C ARG A 73 -11.93 0.63 7.57
N LEU A 74 -11.61 0.50 6.28
CA LEU A 74 -10.93 1.53 5.52
C LEU A 74 -11.93 2.46 4.85
N TYR A 75 -11.63 3.75 4.85
CA TYR A 75 -12.50 4.79 4.30
C TYR A 75 -11.83 5.46 3.08
N PRO A 76 -12.60 5.80 2.02
CA PRO A 76 -12.08 6.48 0.83
C PRO A 76 -11.39 7.82 1.11
N GLU A 77 -11.68 8.45 2.25
CA GLU A 77 -11.04 9.66 2.74
C GLU A 77 -9.59 9.42 3.23
N GLY A 78 -9.12 8.18 3.20
CA GLY A 78 -7.72 7.81 3.50
C GLY A 78 -7.42 7.60 4.97
N PHE A 79 -8.40 7.13 5.74
CA PHE A 79 -8.26 6.75 7.15
C PHE A 79 -8.86 5.38 7.43
N ALA A 80 -8.54 4.79 8.58
CA ALA A 80 -9.11 3.52 9.01
C ALA A 80 -9.67 3.60 10.44
N GLU A 81 -10.72 2.84 10.71
CA GLU A 81 -11.18 2.51 12.04
C GLU A 81 -10.82 1.06 12.35
N ILE A 82 -10.37 0.80 13.57
CA ILE A 82 -9.81 -0.48 13.99
C ILE A 82 -10.45 -0.89 15.32
N ASP A 83 -11.04 -2.07 15.34
CA ASP A 83 -11.46 -2.75 16.57
C ASP A 83 -10.25 -3.51 17.15
N PRO A 84 -9.66 -3.04 18.27
CA PRO A 84 -8.50 -3.69 18.88
C PRO A 84 -8.80 -5.10 19.40
N ALA A 85 -10.05 -5.38 19.82
CA ALA A 85 -10.42 -6.71 20.30
C ALA A 85 -10.47 -7.72 19.14
N ALA A 86 -11.08 -7.33 18.01
CA ALA A 86 -11.08 -8.16 16.80
C ALA A 86 -9.69 -8.28 16.17
N LEU A 87 -8.84 -7.25 16.30
CA LEU A 87 -7.46 -7.26 15.83
C LEU A 87 -6.62 -8.29 16.60
N GLY A 88 -6.80 -8.39 17.91
CA GLY A 88 -6.07 -9.30 18.79
C GLY A 88 -4.70 -8.77 19.20
N ASP A 89 -3.90 -9.65 19.79
CA ASP A 89 -2.61 -9.30 20.40
C ASP A 89 -1.42 -10.19 19.99
N ASP A 90 -1.61 -11.00 18.95
CA ASP A 90 -0.62 -11.88 18.38
C ASP A 90 0.23 -11.22 17.27
N ARG A 91 1.14 -12.01 16.67
CA ARG A 91 1.94 -11.55 15.51
C ARG A 91 1.10 -11.21 14.27
N LEU A 92 -0.09 -11.80 14.14
CA LEU A 92 -0.99 -11.50 13.03
C LEU A 92 -1.63 -10.12 13.20
N ALA A 93 -1.94 -9.74 14.45
CA ALA A 93 -2.38 -8.40 14.82
C ALA A 93 -1.33 -7.33 14.47
N ASP A 94 -0.07 -7.60 14.79
CA ASP A 94 1.06 -6.71 14.44
C ASP A 94 1.20 -6.59 12.91
N ALA A 95 1.15 -7.70 12.18
CA ALA A 95 1.20 -7.68 10.72
C ALA A 95 0.01 -6.92 10.09
N ALA A 96 -1.20 -7.09 10.63
CA ALA A 96 -2.40 -6.38 10.19
C ALA A 96 -2.25 -4.87 10.43
N LEU A 97 -1.78 -4.46 11.60
CA LEU A 97 -1.52 -3.05 11.89
C LEU A 97 -0.43 -2.48 10.96
N ALA A 98 0.62 -3.23 10.67
CA ALA A 98 1.66 -2.81 9.73
C ALA A 98 1.12 -2.53 8.32
N VAL A 99 0.20 -3.38 7.82
CA VAL A 99 -0.49 -3.15 6.53
C VAL A 99 -1.31 -1.86 6.57
N LEU A 100 -2.09 -1.64 7.63
CA LEU A 100 -2.91 -0.43 7.78
C LEU A 100 -2.05 0.83 7.88
N LEU A 101 -0.93 0.78 8.61
CA LEU A 101 0.03 1.87 8.72
C LEU A 101 0.59 2.27 7.36
N ARG A 102 0.94 1.29 6.50
CA ARG A 102 1.41 1.59 5.13
C ARG A 102 0.32 2.19 4.26
N ILE A 103 -0.90 1.64 4.34
CA ILE A 103 -2.05 2.12 3.57
C ILE A 103 -2.39 3.57 3.93
N VAL A 104 -2.55 3.86 5.23
CA VAL A 104 -2.97 5.18 5.70
C VAL A 104 -1.82 6.18 5.71
N GLY A 105 -0.60 5.72 6.05
CA GLY A 105 0.61 6.54 6.12
C GLY A 105 1.35 6.72 4.80
N GLY A 106 0.94 6.05 3.71
CA GLY A 106 1.54 6.24 2.38
C GLY A 106 3.00 5.77 2.27
N ALA A 107 3.47 4.98 3.24
CA ALA A 107 4.85 4.49 3.29
C ALA A 107 5.07 3.37 2.26
N ARG A 108 6.16 3.47 1.50
CA ARG A 108 6.55 2.45 0.50
C ARG A 108 6.90 1.11 1.16
N PHE A 109 7.62 1.17 2.27
CA PHE A 109 8.13 0.00 2.99
C PHE A 109 7.34 -0.24 4.28
N ALA A 110 7.36 -1.48 4.75
CA ALA A 110 6.74 -1.82 6.02
C ALA A 110 7.51 -1.21 7.20
N PRO A 111 6.81 -0.72 8.25
CA PRO A 111 7.45 -0.36 9.50
C PRO A 111 8.16 -1.57 10.13
N PRO A 112 9.20 -1.33 10.96
CA PRO A 112 9.84 -2.40 11.73
C PRO A 112 8.84 -3.10 12.67
N GLU A 113 8.83 -4.43 12.67
CA GLU A 113 7.84 -5.23 13.44
C GLU A 113 7.81 -4.86 14.93
N ALA A 114 8.99 -4.62 15.53
CA ALA A 114 9.10 -4.25 16.93
C ALA A 114 8.40 -2.92 17.26
N GLU A 115 8.49 -1.93 16.38
CA GLU A 115 7.84 -0.62 16.55
C GLU A 115 6.32 -0.73 16.39
N VAL A 116 5.85 -1.57 15.46
CA VAL A 116 4.42 -1.85 15.28
C VAL A 116 3.84 -2.51 16.52
N ALA A 117 4.52 -3.53 17.04
CA ALA A 117 4.09 -4.23 18.25
C ALA A 117 4.07 -3.28 19.47
N ALA A 118 5.07 -2.39 19.58
CA ALA A 118 5.11 -1.38 20.64
C ALA A 118 3.96 -0.36 20.50
N LEU A 119 3.68 0.11 19.28
CA LEU A 119 2.56 1.01 19.00
C LEU A 119 1.21 0.36 19.35
N ARG A 120 1.00 -0.90 18.94
CA ARG A 120 -0.22 -1.65 19.23
C ARG A 120 -0.45 -1.79 20.73
N ARG A 121 0.58 -2.21 21.48
CA ARG A 121 0.50 -2.35 22.95
C ARG A 121 0.19 -1.02 23.63
N ARG A 122 0.76 0.08 23.14
CA ARG A 122 0.48 1.42 23.67
C ARG A 122 -0.92 1.94 23.32
N GLY A 123 -1.54 1.43 22.25
CA GLY A 123 -2.88 1.82 21.81
C GLY A 123 -2.98 3.24 21.24
N GLY A 124 -1.85 3.83 20.84
CA GLY A 124 -1.83 5.16 20.22
C GLY A 124 -0.43 5.71 19.96
N GLY A 125 -0.31 6.74 19.14
CA GLY A 125 0.93 7.40 18.77
C GLY A 125 1.18 7.42 17.26
N THR A 126 2.39 7.79 16.87
CA THR A 126 2.79 7.96 15.47
C THR A 126 3.71 6.85 15.01
N LEU A 127 3.51 6.35 13.79
CA LEU A 127 4.46 5.48 13.11
C LEU A 127 4.25 5.56 11.59
N SER A 128 5.34 5.59 10.81
CA SER A 128 5.31 5.57 9.34
C SER A 128 4.37 6.60 8.71
N GLY A 129 4.32 7.81 9.28
CA GLY A 129 3.47 8.89 8.78
C GLY A 129 1.98 8.68 9.03
N ALA A 130 1.62 7.82 9.99
CA ALA A 130 0.24 7.64 10.43
C ALA A 130 0.12 7.83 11.95
N TRP A 131 -1.04 8.33 12.37
CA TRP A 131 -1.41 8.55 13.77
C TRP A 131 -2.46 7.54 14.19
N LEU A 132 -2.11 6.64 15.11
CA LEU A 132 -3.05 5.78 15.81
C LEU A 132 -3.58 6.53 17.03
N ARG A 133 -4.91 6.67 17.13
CA ARG A 133 -5.56 7.44 18.19
C ARG A 133 -6.70 6.61 18.80
N PRO A 134 -6.86 6.59 20.13
CA PRO A 134 -8.10 6.13 20.75
C PRO A 134 -9.30 6.90 20.19
N ALA A 135 -10.40 6.19 19.95
CA ALA A 135 -11.67 6.73 19.53
C ALA A 135 -12.79 6.16 20.40
N ALA A 136 -14.03 6.68 20.26
CA ALA A 136 -15.17 6.20 21.05
C ALA A 136 -15.45 4.69 20.87
N ARG A 137 -15.07 4.12 19.72
CA ARG A 137 -15.18 2.68 19.41
C ARG A 137 -13.87 2.15 18.84
N GLY A 138 -12.92 1.82 19.72
CA GLY A 138 -11.62 1.26 19.34
C GLY A 138 -10.58 2.32 18.99
N TRP A 139 -9.85 2.11 17.90
CA TRP A 139 -8.83 3.02 17.41
C TRP A 139 -9.19 3.63 16.06
N ARG A 140 -8.64 4.82 15.80
CA ARG A 140 -8.67 5.47 14.51
C ARG A 140 -7.24 5.68 14.03
N LEU A 141 -6.97 5.29 12.80
CA LEU A 141 -5.70 5.49 12.14
C LEU A 141 -5.84 6.58 11.09
N LEU A 142 -5.03 7.62 11.24
CA LEU A 142 -5.09 8.87 10.46
C LEU A 142 -3.76 9.13 9.74
N ARG A 143 -3.77 9.94 8.70
CA ARG A 143 -2.53 10.49 8.14
C ARG A 143 -1.91 11.47 9.15
N GLU A 144 -0.61 11.36 9.38
CA GLU A 144 0.13 12.37 10.14
C GLU A 144 0.22 13.68 9.33
N PRO A 145 -0.22 14.83 9.87
CA PRO A 145 -0.15 16.13 9.19
C PRO A 145 1.26 16.51 8.73
N GLY A 146 2.29 16.24 9.54
CA GLY A 146 3.68 16.55 9.20
C GLY A 146 4.28 15.66 8.12
N ALA A 147 3.63 14.55 7.77
CA ALA A 147 4.10 13.61 6.77
C ALA A 147 3.39 13.79 5.41
N VAL A 148 2.38 14.67 5.33
CA VAL A 148 1.61 14.95 4.11
C VAL A 148 2.54 15.47 3.01
N ALA A 149 2.48 14.83 1.85
CA ALA A 149 3.29 15.23 0.70
C ALA A 149 2.93 16.63 0.17
N PRO A 150 3.91 17.36 -0.40
CA PRO A 150 3.64 18.63 -1.07
C PRO A 150 2.67 18.46 -2.26
N PRO A 151 2.04 19.56 -2.73
CA PRO A 151 1.14 19.52 -3.87
C PRO A 151 1.84 19.05 -5.16
N VAL A 152 1.09 18.41 -6.04
CA VAL A 152 1.53 17.97 -7.38
C VAL A 152 0.58 18.53 -8.45
N PRO A 153 0.96 18.60 -9.74
CA PRO A 153 0.02 19.05 -10.78
C PRO A 153 -1.20 18.13 -10.88
N ALA A 154 -2.40 18.72 -10.92
CA ALA A 154 -3.68 18.00 -10.94
C ALA A 154 -4.03 17.51 -12.35
N ARG A 155 -3.24 16.58 -12.89
CA ARG A 155 -3.45 15.95 -14.20
C ARG A 155 -3.94 14.52 -14.06
N HIS A 156 -4.61 13.99 -15.08
CA HIS A 156 -5.01 12.59 -15.13
C HIS A 156 -3.84 11.65 -14.77
N GLY A 157 -4.10 10.67 -13.91
CA GLY A 157 -3.12 9.69 -13.46
C GLY A 157 -2.15 10.18 -12.37
N ALA A 158 -2.19 11.46 -12.00
CA ALA A 158 -1.37 12.00 -10.91
C ALA A 158 -1.61 11.22 -9.60
N VAL A 159 -0.51 10.90 -8.92
CA VAL A 159 -0.54 10.26 -7.60
C VAL A 159 -0.04 11.26 -6.58
N TRP A 160 -0.87 11.57 -5.59
CA TRP A 160 -0.52 12.43 -4.48
C TRP A 160 -0.44 11.63 -3.18
N ASP A 161 0.58 11.96 -2.38
CA ASP A 161 0.84 11.38 -1.06
C ASP A 161 0.92 9.84 -1.05
N ASN A 162 1.29 9.22 -2.18
CA ASN A 162 1.28 7.77 -2.43
C ASN A 162 -0.06 7.06 -2.14
N ARG A 163 -1.15 7.82 -2.07
CA ARG A 163 -2.43 7.39 -1.50
C ARG A 163 -3.62 7.75 -2.37
N PHE A 164 -3.57 8.86 -3.09
CA PHE A 164 -4.67 9.32 -3.91
C PHE A 164 -4.26 9.39 -5.37
N ARG A 165 -5.07 8.80 -6.24
CA ARG A 165 -4.88 8.85 -7.69
C ARG A 165 -6.01 9.65 -8.33
N LEU A 166 -5.64 10.64 -9.13
CA LEU A 166 -6.57 11.41 -9.94
C LEU A 166 -6.98 10.58 -11.15
N THR A 167 -8.26 10.24 -11.25
CA THR A 167 -8.85 9.46 -12.36
C THR A 167 -9.61 10.33 -13.34
N GLY A 168 -10.07 11.50 -12.91
CA GLY A 168 -10.64 12.50 -13.83
C GLY A 168 -9.61 13.06 -14.81
N GLN A 169 -10.05 13.93 -15.72
CA GLN A 169 -9.15 14.61 -16.67
C GLN A 169 -8.13 15.53 -15.98
N GLY A 170 -8.52 16.11 -14.83
CA GLY A 170 -7.75 17.13 -14.15
C GLY A 170 -7.82 18.49 -14.84
N ALA A 171 -6.90 19.38 -14.47
CA ALA A 171 -6.72 20.68 -15.12
C ALA A 171 -5.22 21.07 -15.05
N PRO A 172 -4.57 21.47 -16.16
CA PRO A 172 -3.13 21.75 -16.20
C PRO A 172 -2.67 22.89 -15.29
N ASP A 173 -3.55 23.86 -15.06
CA ASP A 173 -3.34 25.05 -14.23
C ASP A 173 -3.72 24.82 -12.75
N CYS A 174 -4.12 23.60 -12.40
CA CYS A 174 -4.46 23.22 -11.04
C CYS A 174 -3.39 22.33 -10.39
N THR A 175 -3.35 22.40 -9.07
CA THR A 175 -2.54 21.53 -8.21
C THR A 175 -3.45 20.68 -7.33
N LEU A 176 -2.99 19.46 -7.04
CA LEU A 176 -3.59 18.50 -6.12
C LEU A 176 -2.71 18.45 -4.87
N GLY A 177 -3.29 18.81 -3.72
CA GLY A 177 -2.58 18.83 -2.44
C GLY A 177 -3.53 18.65 -1.27
N ALA A 178 -3.06 18.94 -0.06
CA ALA A 178 -3.89 18.88 1.13
C ALA A 178 -4.82 20.10 1.23
N LEU A 179 -6.01 19.86 1.76
CA LEU A 179 -6.95 20.93 2.08
C LEU A 179 -6.37 21.90 3.13
N GLY A 180 -5.65 21.38 4.13
CA GLY A 180 -4.99 22.20 5.15
C GLY A 180 -5.97 22.91 6.08
N ALA A 181 -5.59 24.10 6.55
CA ALA A 181 -6.31 24.86 7.58
C ALA A 181 -7.73 25.29 7.16
N GLU A 182 -7.99 25.47 5.85
CA GLU A 182 -9.31 25.81 5.32
C GLU A 182 -10.38 24.73 5.58
N ALA A 183 -9.96 23.53 5.99
CA ALA A 183 -10.84 22.47 6.48
C ALA A 183 -11.76 22.92 7.63
N ALA A 184 -11.34 23.89 8.45
CA ALA A 184 -12.12 24.37 9.60
C ALA A 184 -13.34 25.20 9.18
N VAL A 185 -13.28 25.89 8.04
CA VAL A 185 -14.31 26.87 7.63
C VAL A 185 -15.24 26.33 6.54
N LEU A 186 -14.83 25.30 5.81
CA LEU A 186 -15.67 24.69 4.78
C LEU A 186 -16.84 23.92 5.41
N ARG A 187 -18.05 24.14 4.91
CA ARG A 187 -19.21 23.31 5.25
C ARG A 187 -19.19 22.04 4.38
N SER A 188 -19.27 20.87 5.00
CA SER A 188 -19.47 19.63 4.23
C SER A 188 -20.91 19.56 3.77
N THR A 189 -21.14 19.51 2.47
CA THR A 189 -22.47 19.21 1.88
C THR A 189 -22.69 17.70 1.72
N GLY A 190 -21.63 16.91 1.87
CA GLY A 190 -21.64 15.44 1.85
C GLY A 190 -21.51 14.79 3.23
N ARG A 191 -20.78 13.67 3.28
CA ARG A 191 -20.59 12.86 4.49
C ARG A 191 -19.85 13.64 5.58
N VAL A 192 -20.26 13.49 6.84
CA VAL A 192 -19.60 14.12 7.99
C VAL A 192 -18.24 13.47 8.21
N VAL A 193 -17.18 14.18 7.86
CA VAL A 193 -15.79 13.78 8.09
C VAL A 193 -15.24 14.55 9.30
N PRO A 194 -14.68 13.88 10.32
CA PRO A 194 -14.08 14.56 11.47
C PRO A 194 -13.02 15.59 11.05
N ALA A 195 -13.00 16.75 11.70
CA ALA A 195 -12.12 17.87 11.35
C ALA A 195 -10.63 17.47 11.29
N THR A 196 -10.21 16.52 12.14
CA THR A 196 -8.84 15.98 12.17
C THR A 196 -8.44 15.22 10.90
N ILE A 197 -9.40 14.69 10.13
CA ILE A 197 -9.16 14.05 8.83
C ILE A 197 -9.22 15.10 7.71
N ARG A 198 -10.10 16.09 7.85
CA ARG A 198 -10.42 17.05 6.77
C ARG A 198 -9.20 17.81 6.26
N ALA A 199 -8.27 18.20 7.14
CA ALA A 199 -7.06 18.91 6.74
C ALA A 199 -6.17 18.09 5.80
N GLY A 200 -6.19 16.76 5.90
CA GLY A 200 -5.43 15.85 5.03
C GLY A 200 -6.18 15.40 3.77
N LEU A 201 -7.41 15.89 3.54
CA LEU A 201 -8.19 15.53 2.36
C LEU A 201 -7.57 16.13 1.09
N PRO A 202 -7.67 15.44 -0.05
CA PRO A 202 -7.30 16.00 -1.34
C PRO A 202 -8.11 17.26 -1.68
N ALA A 203 -7.40 18.33 -2.02
CA ALA A 203 -7.94 19.59 -2.49
C ALA A 203 -7.26 19.99 -3.80
N ILE A 204 -8.06 20.60 -4.67
CA ILE A 204 -7.63 21.15 -5.95
C ILE A 204 -7.49 22.66 -5.80
N ARG A 205 -6.35 23.21 -6.23
CA ARG A 205 -6.08 24.65 -6.18
C ARG A 205 -5.59 25.20 -7.50
N ARG A 206 -6.00 26.42 -7.81
CA ARG A 206 -5.49 27.25 -8.91
C ARG A 206 -4.92 28.53 -8.32
N ASP A 207 -3.65 28.81 -8.59
CA ASP A 207 -2.96 29.99 -8.06
C ASP A 207 -3.12 30.18 -6.53
N GLY A 208 -3.15 29.07 -5.79
CA GLY A 208 -3.34 29.03 -4.33
C GLY A 208 -4.80 29.06 -3.87
N ALA A 209 -5.74 29.52 -4.71
CA ALA A 209 -7.16 29.54 -4.40
C ALA A 209 -7.76 28.13 -4.45
N LEU A 210 -8.61 27.80 -3.47
CA LEU A 210 -9.32 26.52 -3.43
C LEU A 210 -10.38 26.45 -4.55
N VAL A 211 -10.26 25.45 -5.42
CA VAL A 211 -11.17 25.20 -6.55
C VAL A 211 -12.14 24.08 -6.24
N ALA A 212 -11.64 22.96 -5.71
CA ALA A 212 -12.49 21.80 -5.44
C ALA A 212 -11.98 20.96 -4.27
N VAL A 213 -12.90 20.31 -3.56
CA VAL A 213 -12.60 19.22 -2.61
C VAL A 213 -13.46 18.02 -2.99
N PRO A 214 -12.96 17.11 -3.84
CA PRO A 214 -13.78 16.04 -4.43
C PRO A 214 -14.51 15.17 -3.42
N SER A 215 -13.87 14.82 -2.30
CA SER A 215 -14.49 14.02 -1.23
C SER A 215 -15.60 14.73 -0.47
N LEU A 216 -15.64 16.07 -0.51
CA LEU A 216 -16.68 16.88 0.13
C LEU A 216 -17.71 17.41 -0.86
N LEU A 217 -17.55 17.12 -2.16
CA LEU A 217 -18.36 17.70 -3.25
C LEU A 217 -18.38 19.23 -3.22
N TYR A 218 -17.26 19.86 -2.85
CA TYR A 218 -17.13 21.31 -2.79
C TYR A 218 -16.56 21.88 -4.10
N PRO A 219 -17.10 23.00 -4.62
CA PRO A 219 -18.33 23.65 -4.18
C PRO A 219 -19.59 22.86 -4.57
N ASP A 220 -19.50 22.10 -5.65
CA ASP A 220 -20.56 21.23 -6.17
C ASP A 220 -19.98 20.03 -6.93
N ALA A 221 -20.84 19.08 -7.28
CA ALA A 221 -20.45 17.88 -8.01
C ALA A 221 -19.93 18.16 -9.43
N ALA A 222 -20.44 19.21 -10.10
CA ALA A 222 -20.05 19.54 -11.47
C ALA A 222 -18.60 20.06 -11.52
N THR A 223 -18.23 20.91 -10.57
CA THR A 223 -16.87 21.44 -10.40
C THR A 223 -15.89 20.34 -9.99
N CYS A 224 -16.34 19.35 -9.20
CA CYS A 224 -15.53 18.21 -8.80
C CYS A 224 -15.35 17.14 -9.90
N ALA A 225 -16.25 17.06 -10.89
CA ALA A 225 -16.27 15.97 -11.87
C ALA A 225 -14.93 15.79 -12.64
N PRO A 226 -14.24 16.87 -13.08
CA PRO A 226 -12.92 16.74 -13.72
C PRO A 226 -11.83 16.20 -12.79
N PHE A 227 -12.04 16.27 -11.47
CA PHE A 227 -11.06 15.95 -10.44
C PHE A 227 -11.45 14.71 -9.64
N ALA A 228 -12.16 13.76 -10.26
CA ALA A 228 -12.45 12.49 -9.64
C ALA A 228 -11.16 11.84 -9.09
N LEU A 229 -11.21 11.40 -7.84
CA LEU A 229 -10.07 10.82 -7.12
C LEU A 229 -10.47 9.47 -6.54
N VAL A 230 -9.52 8.56 -6.53
CA VAL A 230 -9.65 7.27 -5.83
C VAL A 230 -8.55 7.14 -4.79
N PHE A 231 -8.91 6.61 -3.62
CA PHE A 231 -7.93 6.16 -2.64
C PHE A 231 -7.28 4.87 -3.16
N SER A 232 -6.01 4.98 -3.54
CA SER A 232 -5.21 3.95 -4.21
C SER A 232 -3.81 3.90 -3.57
N PRO A 233 -3.70 3.44 -2.32
CA PRO A 233 -2.41 3.29 -1.64
C PRO A 233 -1.49 2.32 -2.39
N ALA A 234 -0.19 2.63 -2.42
CA ALA A 234 0.81 1.78 -3.08
C ALA A 234 0.96 0.38 -2.44
N ALA A 235 0.59 0.24 -1.16
CA ALA A 235 0.56 -1.03 -0.45
C ALA A 235 -0.84 -1.66 -0.56
N GLY A 236 -0.99 -2.67 -1.42
CA GLY A 236 -2.13 -3.58 -1.33
C GLY A 236 -1.96 -4.59 -0.20
N PRO A 237 -3.05 -5.20 0.32
CA PRO A 237 -3.00 -6.19 1.43
C PRO A 237 -2.16 -7.44 1.12
N ALA A 238 -1.75 -7.64 -0.14
CA ALA A 238 -0.94 -8.76 -0.61
C ALA A 238 0.53 -8.39 -0.95
N SER A 239 0.96 -7.15 -0.69
CA SER A 239 2.31 -6.67 -1.09
C SER A 239 3.28 -6.75 0.08
N GLY A 240 3.77 -7.96 0.37
CA GLY A 240 4.84 -8.27 1.32
C GLY A 240 5.80 -9.27 0.71
#